data_AF-L2FA64-F1
#
_entry.id   AF-L2FA64-F1
#
_cell.length_a   1.000
_cell.length_b   1.000
_cell.length_c   1.000
_cell.angle_alpha   90.00
_cell.angle_beta   90.00
_cell.angle_gamma   90.00
#
_symmetry.space_group_name_H-M   'P 1'
#
loop_
_entity.id
_entity.type
_entity.pdbx_description
1 polymer ?
#
loop_
_entity_poly.entity_id
_entity_poly.type
_entity_poly.pdbx_seq_one_letter_code
_entity_poly.pdbx_strand_id
1 'polypeptide(L)'
;RFGTIKSAILIYSTLLGLSPILKSLTRSTSSDSIWAMSFWLLAINIFFFDYSGGVRVNIPASLSTNAALMASTVLASRLPSTGQVFSLTLFSIEVFGLFPVFRRYARHRSWGYHYAMTVFLVLGAGAGVGIILGDHNGAGGCCWPWKSACIGMVVSVLIAAIAMGGCSWWLIGLQKYKNEIYGPWDPARPIIMSRRLWDDG
;
A
#
# COMPACT_ATOMS: atom_id res chain seq x y z
N ARG A 1 -24.97 -9.43 -11.24
CA ARG A 1 -24.52 -8.02 -11.32
C ARG A 1 -25.43 -7.08 -10.50
N PHE A 2 -26.76 -7.19 -10.57
CA PHE A 2 -27.69 -6.41 -9.73
C PHE A 2 -27.53 -6.60 -8.21
N GLY A 3 -27.19 -7.82 -7.75
CA GLY A 3 -26.99 -8.10 -6.32
C GLY A 3 -25.88 -7.29 -5.67
N THR A 4 -24.78 -7.04 -6.39
CA THR A 4 -23.62 -6.27 -5.90
C THR A 4 -23.95 -4.77 -5.77
N ILE A 5 -24.76 -4.24 -6.69
CA ILE A 5 -25.24 -2.86 -6.62
C ILE A 5 -26.19 -2.69 -5.43
N LYS A 6 -27.09 -3.66 -5.22
CA LYS A 6 -28.02 -3.64 -4.08
C LYS A 6 -27.29 -3.73 -2.73
N SER A 7 -26.26 -4.58 -2.63
CA SER A 7 -25.43 -4.65 -1.41
C SER A 7 -24.62 -3.37 -1.20
N ALA A 8 -24.07 -2.77 -2.28
CA ALA A 8 -23.34 -1.52 -2.18
C ALA A 8 -24.25 -0.37 -1.71
N ILE A 9 -25.47 -0.28 -2.24
CA ILE A 9 -26.47 0.72 -1.79
C ILE A 9 -26.85 0.51 -0.32
N LEU A 10 -27.01 -0.75 0.12
CA LEU A 10 -27.28 -1.05 1.52
C LEU A 10 -26.12 -0.62 2.43
N ILE A 11 -24.87 -0.95 2.08
CA ILE A 11 -23.68 -0.54 2.83
C ILE A 11 -23.55 0.99 2.86
N TYR A 12 -23.81 1.66 1.73
CA TYR A 12 -23.82 3.11 1.63
C TYR A 12 -24.86 3.74 2.58
N SER A 13 -26.09 3.21 2.56
CA SER A 13 -27.19 3.71 3.39
C SER A 13 -26.97 3.45 4.88
N THR A 14 -26.41 2.30 5.27
CA THR A 14 -26.13 2.01 6.69
C THR A 14 -24.97 2.85 7.23
N LEU A 15 -23.92 3.06 6.43
CA LEU A 15 -22.81 3.94 6.81
C LEU A 15 -23.26 5.39 6.99
N LEU A 16 -24.16 5.90 6.16
CA LEU A 16 -24.74 7.24 6.33
C LEU A 16 -25.51 7.37 7.65
N GLY A 17 -26.33 6.38 8.02
CA GLY A 17 -27.08 6.39 9.28
C GLY A 17 -26.21 6.21 10.53
N LEU A 18 -25.14 5.43 10.42
CA LEU A 18 -24.21 5.16 11.54
C LEU A 18 -23.16 6.28 11.74
N SER A 19 -22.87 7.07 10.71
CA SER A 19 -21.90 8.18 10.77
C SER A 19 -22.11 9.15 11.95
N PRO A 20 -23.32 9.69 12.21
CA PRO A 20 -23.56 10.56 13.37
C PRO A 20 -23.37 9.84 14.72
N ILE A 21 -23.61 8.53 14.79
CA ILE A 21 -23.47 7.72 16.01
C ILE A 21 -21.99 7.46 16.33
N LEU A 22 -21.17 7.14 15.31
CA LEU A 22 -19.73 7.02 15.50
C LEU A 22 -19.15 8.35 16.00
N LYS A 23 -19.57 9.47 15.41
CA LYS A 23 -19.13 10.81 15.82
C LYS A 23 -19.53 11.15 17.25
N SER A 24 -20.74 10.80 17.70
CA SER A 24 -21.15 11.09 19.07
C SER A 24 -20.41 10.23 20.09
N LEU A 25 -20.12 8.97 19.77
CA LEU A 25 -19.49 8.01 20.70
C LEU A 25 -18.00 8.32 20.98
N THR A 26 -17.28 8.87 19.99
CA THR A 26 -15.84 9.20 20.11
C THR A 26 -15.57 10.64 20.53
N ARG A 27 -16.62 11.44 20.74
CA ARG A 27 -16.51 12.84 21.18
C ARG A 27 -15.98 13.01 22.61
N SER A 28 -16.19 12.00 23.47
CA SER A 28 -15.71 12.00 24.86
C SER A 28 -14.23 11.62 24.99
N THR A 29 -13.60 11.15 23.92
CA THR A 29 -12.16 10.82 23.90
C THR A 29 -11.34 12.07 23.55
N SER A 30 -10.25 12.31 24.29
CA SER A 30 -9.38 13.47 24.08
C SER A 30 -8.69 13.41 22.70
N SER A 31 -8.49 14.58 22.07
CA SER A 31 -7.90 14.66 20.73
C SER A 31 -6.51 14.03 20.65
N ASP A 32 -5.67 14.22 21.68
CA ASP A 32 -4.29 13.73 21.69
C ASP A 32 -4.23 12.20 21.75
N SER A 33 -5.16 11.58 22.48
CA SER A 33 -5.26 10.11 22.51
C SER A 33 -5.81 9.56 21.20
N ILE A 34 -6.73 10.27 20.52
CA ILE A 34 -7.22 9.89 19.18
C ILE A 34 -6.08 9.87 18.16
N TRP A 35 -5.20 10.88 18.17
CA TRP A 35 -4.02 10.90 17.30
C TRP A 35 -3.06 9.74 17.63
N ALA A 36 -2.78 9.50 18.91
CA ALA A 36 -1.92 8.40 19.33
C ALA A 36 -2.49 7.01 18.96
N MET A 37 -3.77 6.78 19.22
CA MET A 37 -4.43 5.51 18.89
C MET A 37 -4.50 5.28 17.38
N SER A 38 -4.79 6.33 16.59
CA SER A 38 -4.80 6.25 15.12
C SER A 38 -3.40 5.93 14.59
N PHE A 39 -2.37 6.56 15.15
CA PHE A 39 -0.98 6.28 14.80
C PHE A 39 -0.60 4.82 15.08
N TRP A 40 -0.91 4.31 16.28
CA TRP A 40 -0.61 2.93 16.66
C TRP A 40 -1.40 1.91 15.83
N LEU A 41 -2.67 2.17 15.55
CA LEU A 41 -3.50 1.31 14.71
C LEU A 41 -3.00 1.27 13.26
N LEU A 42 -2.55 2.41 12.71
CA LEU A 42 -1.90 2.46 11.40
C LEU A 42 -0.54 1.75 11.41
N ALA A 43 0.24 1.87 12.48
CA ALA A 43 1.49 1.13 12.62
C ALA A 43 1.24 -0.39 12.64
N ILE A 44 0.24 -0.85 13.41
CA ILE A 44 -0.20 -2.26 13.41
C ILE A 44 -0.64 -2.69 12.01
N ASN A 45 -1.43 -1.87 11.31
CA ASN A 45 -1.81 -2.16 9.93
C ASN A 45 -0.56 -2.38 9.06
N ILE A 46 0.42 -1.46 9.09
CA ILE A 46 1.63 -1.52 8.26
C ILE A 46 2.47 -2.76 8.58
N PHE A 47 2.73 -3.07 9.84
CA PHE A 47 3.60 -4.20 10.23
C PHE A 47 2.94 -5.57 10.05
N PHE A 48 1.63 -5.67 10.28
CA PHE A 48 0.89 -6.93 10.16
C PHE A 48 0.23 -7.11 8.79
N PHE A 49 0.43 -6.20 7.85
CA PHE A 49 -0.09 -6.38 6.49
C PHE A 49 0.72 -7.46 5.76
N ASP A 50 0.03 -8.42 5.17
CA ASP A 50 0.65 -9.46 4.36
C ASP A 50 1.01 -8.92 2.97
N TYR A 51 2.28 -8.48 2.85
CA TYR A 51 2.89 -8.07 1.59
C TYR A 51 3.38 -9.24 0.73
N SER A 52 3.33 -10.49 1.25
CA SER A 52 3.78 -11.66 0.51
C SER A 52 2.92 -11.87 -0.74
N GLY A 53 3.59 -12.15 -1.87
CA GLY A 53 2.92 -12.56 -3.11
C GLY A 53 2.57 -14.05 -3.14
N GLY A 54 2.97 -14.81 -2.12
CA GLY A 54 2.78 -16.25 -2.02
C GLY A 54 1.54 -16.65 -1.24
N VAL A 55 1.00 -17.83 -1.54
CA VAL A 55 -0.25 -18.39 -0.98
C VAL A 55 -0.18 -18.71 0.53
N ARG A 56 0.97 -18.52 1.20
CA ARG A 56 1.15 -18.93 2.60
C ARG A 56 1.98 -17.95 3.41
N VAL A 57 1.29 -17.06 4.12
CA VAL A 57 1.45 -16.82 5.56
C VAL A 57 0.11 -16.29 6.08
N ASN A 58 -0.58 -17.09 6.91
CA ASN A 58 -1.83 -16.71 7.58
C ASN A 58 -1.53 -15.71 8.70
N ILE A 59 -1.11 -14.50 8.36
CA ILE A 59 -1.46 -13.37 9.22
C ILE A 59 -2.94 -13.11 8.94
N PRO A 60 -3.80 -12.89 9.96
CA PRO A 60 -5.19 -12.57 9.68
C PRO A 60 -5.19 -11.29 8.86
N ALA A 61 -5.44 -11.39 7.55
CA ALA A 61 -5.66 -10.22 6.71
C ALA A 61 -6.75 -9.32 7.32
N SER A 62 -7.64 -9.93 8.11
CA SER A 62 -8.59 -9.27 8.99
C SER A 62 -7.97 -8.39 10.08
N LEU A 63 -6.88 -8.76 10.75
CA LEU A 63 -6.29 -7.93 11.81
C LEU A 63 -5.78 -6.59 11.25
N SER A 64 -4.97 -6.65 10.20
CA SER A 64 -4.40 -5.46 9.58
C SER A 64 -5.49 -4.57 8.96
N THR A 65 -6.43 -5.16 8.22
CA THR A 65 -7.54 -4.39 7.61
C THR A 65 -8.50 -3.82 8.66
N ASN A 66 -8.85 -4.59 9.71
CA ASN A 66 -9.67 -4.10 10.81
C ASN A 66 -8.96 -2.95 11.56
N ALA A 67 -7.65 -3.06 11.79
CA ALA A 67 -6.87 -1.99 12.42
C ALA A 67 -6.88 -0.70 11.59
N ALA A 68 -6.71 -0.79 10.26
CA ALA A 68 -6.80 0.38 9.38
C ALA A 68 -8.19 1.00 9.33
N LEU A 69 -9.25 0.18 9.29
CA LEU A 69 -10.62 0.67 9.33
C LEU A 69 -10.92 1.35 10.67
N MET A 70 -10.48 0.76 11.80
CA MET A 70 -10.60 1.38 13.12
C MET A 70 -9.81 2.69 13.23
N ALA A 71 -8.59 2.75 12.69
CA ALA A 71 -7.82 4.00 12.67
C ALA A 71 -8.54 5.10 11.88
N SER A 72 -9.08 4.72 10.72
CA SER A 72 -9.77 5.65 9.82
C SER A 72 -11.09 6.15 10.43
N THR A 73 -11.86 5.31 11.12
CA THR A 73 -13.11 5.73 11.78
C THR A 73 -12.86 6.62 13.00
N VAL A 74 -11.83 6.30 13.80
CA VAL A 74 -11.40 7.13 14.93
C VAL A 74 -10.93 8.50 14.45
N LEU A 75 -10.14 8.57 13.38
CA LEU A 75 -9.76 9.84 12.76
C LEU A 75 -10.97 10.57 12.15
N ALA A 76 -11.88 9.84 11.51
CA ALA A 76 -13.07 10.40 10.88
C ALA A 76 -13.99 11.11 11.88
N SER A 77 -14.08 10.63 13.11
CA SER A 77 -14.89 11.26 14.16
C SER A 77 -14.56 12.74 14.43
N ARG A 78 -13.33 13.16 14.11
CA ARG A 78 -12.85 14.53 14.31
C ARG A 78 -13.29 15.50 13.22
N LEU A 79 -13.84 15.02 12.11
CA LEU A 79 -14.24 15.90 11.02
C LEU A 79 -15.55 16.66 11.35
N PRO A 80 -15.60 17.97 11.04
CA PRO A 80 -16.72 18.83 11.40
C PRO A 80 -18.02 18.46 10.68
N SER A 81 -17.95 17.97 9.44
CA SER A 81 -19.12 17.61 8.62
C SER A 81 -19.34 16.10 8.53
N THR A 82 -20.57 15.64 8.72
CA THR A 82 -21.00 14.23 8.55
C THR A 82 -20.67 13.69 7.15
N GLY A 83 -20.77 14.54 6.13
CA GLY A 83 -20.40 14.17 4.75
C GLY A 83 -18.91 13.85 4.60
N GLN A 84 -18.03 14.56 5.33
CA GLN A 84 -16.60 14.30 5.30
C GLN A 84 -16.22 13.02 6.08
N VAL A 85 -16.90 12.75 7.20
CA VAL A 85 -16.77 11.49 7.94
C VAL A 85 -17.13 10.33 7.02
N PHE A 86 -18.26 10.45 6.33
CA PHE A 86 -18.75 9.45 5.40
C PHE A 86 -17.81 9.22 4.21
N SER A 87 -17.34 10.30 3.57
CA SER A 87 -16.39 10.16 2.46
C SER A 87 -15.09 9.51 2.90
N LEU A 88 -14.58 9.86 4.10
CA LEU A 88 -13.35 9.29 4.63
C LEU A 88 -13.51 7.81 4.98
N THR A 89 -14.65 7.40 5.55
CA THR A 89 -14.89 5.99 5.88
C THR A 89 -15.10 5.14 4.62
N LEU A 90 -15.84 5.63 3.63
CA LEU A 90 -15.96 4.97 2.32
C LEU A 90 -14.60 4.83 1.63
N PHE A 91 -13.83 5.91 1.57
CA PHE A 91 -12.51 5.90 0.98
C PHE A 91 -11.56 4.91 1.68
N SER A 92 -11.63 4.82 3.01
CA SER A 92 -10.87 3.84 3.80
C SER A 92 -11.23 2.39 3.42
N ILE A 93 -12.51 2.08 3.25
CA ILE A 93 -12.96 0.75 2.81
C ILE A 93 -12.44 0.43 1.41
N GLU A 94 -12.43 1.41 0.50
CA GLU A 94 -11.88 1.23 -0.84
C GLU A 94 -10.37 0.98 -0.82
N VAL A 95 -9.60 1.80 -0.10
CA VAL A 95 -8.13 1.74 -0.08
C VAL A 95 -7.59 0.57 0.72
N PHE A 96 -8.16 0.24 1.88
CA PHE A 96 -7.66 -0.82 2.75
C PHE A 96 -8.39 -2.16 2.58
N GLY A 97 -9.64 -2.16 2.13
CA GLY A 97 -10.43 -3.38 1.95
C GLY A 97 -10.38 -3.89 0.51
N LEU A 98 -10.91 -3.10 -0.43
CA LEU A 98 -11.12 -3.54 -1.81
C LEU A 98 -9.84 -3.51 -2.65
N PHE A 99 -9.04 -2.46 -2.51
CA PHE A 99 -7.87 -2.22 -3.33
C PHE A 99 -6.78 -3.31 -3.18
N PRO A 100 -6.47 -3.85 -1.98
CA PRO A 100 -5.56 -4.99 -1.84
C PRO A 100 -6.02 -6.24 -2.59
N VAL A 101 -7.33 -6.52 -2.54
CA VAL A 101 -7.93 -7.67 -3.24
C VAL A 101 -7.84 -7.48 -4.76
N PHE A 102 -8.20 -6.29 -5.25
CA PHE A 102 -8.07 -5.94 -6.66
C PHE A 102 -6.62 -6.07 -7.15
N ARG A 103 -5.67 -5.58 -6.36
CA ARG A 103 -4.23 -5.65 -6.67
C ARG A 103 -3.70 -7.08 -6.73
N ARG A 104 -4.14 -7.96 -5.82
CA ARG A 104 -3.83 -9.40 -5.87
C ARG A 104 -4.38 -10.03 -7.14
N TYR A 105 -5.64 -9.76 -7.48
CA TYR A 105 -6.28 -10.28 -8.69
C TYR A 105 -5.59 -9.79 -9.99
N ALA A 106 -5.29 -8.49 -10.07
CA ALA A 106 -4.62 -7.88 -11.22
C ALA A 106 -3.24 -8.51 -11.49
N ARG A 107 -2.47 -8.79 -10.43
CA ARG A 107 -1.17 -9.46 -10.52
C ARG A 107 -1.28 -10.89 -11.06
N HIS A 108 -2.28 -11.65 -10.62
CA HIS A 108 -2.46 -13.03 -11.10
C HIS A 108 -2.96 -13.11 -12.54
N ARG A 109 -3.68 -12.10 -13.04
CA ARG A 109 -4.24 -12.12 -14.39
C ARG A 109 -3.20 -11.83 -15.47
N SER A 110 -2.38 -10.79 -15.28
CA SER A 110 -1.26 -10.49 -16.18
C SER A 110 -0.26 -9.55 -15.50
N TRP A 111 1.01 -9.72 -15.83
CA TRP A 111 2.07 -8.82 -15.39
C TRP A 111 1.87 -7.37 -15.89
N GLY A 112 1.36 -7.19 -17.12
CA GLY A 112 1.10 -5.87 -17.71
C GLY A 112 0.12 -5.02 -16.89
N TYR A 113 -1.02 -5.59 -16.48
CA TYR A 113 -1.98 -4.89 -15.60
C TYR A 113 -1.37 -4.51 -14.24
N HIS A 114 -0.49 -5.33 -13.69
CA HIS A 114 0.20 -5.00 -12.44
C HIS A 114 1.09 -3.77 -12.60
N TYR A 115 1.95 -3.76 -13.62
CA TYR A 115 2.84 -2.62 -13.89
C TYR A 115 2.06 -1.35 -14.22
N ALA A 116 1.05 -1.45 -15.08
CA ALA A 116 0.20 -0.31 -15.44
C ALA A 116 -0.49 0.30 -14.20
N MET A 117 -1.04 -0.55 -13.33
CA MET A 117 -1.67 -0.09 -12.09
C MET A 117 -0.65 0.55 -11.14
N THR A 118 0.56 -0.01 -11.00
CA THR A 118 1.61 0.60 -10.16
C THR A 118 2.07 1.96 -10.69
N VAL A 119 2.25 2.10 -12.01
CA VAL A 119 2.61 3.38 -12.64
C VAL A 119 1.51 4.41 -12.41
N PHE A 120 0.25 4.03 -12.61
CA PHE A 120 -0.90 4.91 -12.36
C PHE A 120 -0.93 5.43 -10.91
N LEU A 121 -0.68 4.56 -9.93
CA LEU A 121 -0.68 4.93 -8.51
C LEU A 121 0.47 5.86 -8.15
N VAL A 122 1.70 5.58 -8.63
CA VAL A 122 2.88 6.40 -8.35
C VAL A 122 2.74 7.79 -8.96
N LEU A 123 2.27 7.86 -10.21
CA LEU A 123 2.02 9.14 -10.88
C LEU A 123 0.85 9.89 -10.23
N GLY A 124 -0.27 9.21 -9.96
CA GLY A 124 -1.42 9.83 -9.31
C GLY A 124 -1.12 10.39 -7.92
N ALA A 125 -0.40 9.62 -7.09
CA ALA A 125 0.04 10.07 -5.77
C ALA A 125 1.02 11.26 -5.86
N GLY A 126 1.99 11.18 -6.76
CA GLY A 126 2.94 12.28 -7.00
C GLY A 126 2.25 13.54 -7.48
N ALA A 127 1.31 13.42 -8.43
CA ALA A 127 0.51 14.54 -8.93
C ALA A 127 -0.31 15.20 -7.82
N GLY A 128 -1.01 14.41 -6.99
CA GLY A 128 -1.82 14.92 -5.89
C GLY A 128 -0.99 15.69 -4.86
N VAL A 129 0.14 15.11 -4.45
CA VAL A 129 1.09 15.76 -3.53
C VAL A 129 1.68 17.04 -4.15
N GLY A 130 2.02 17.00 -5.45
CA GLY A 130 2.52 18.17 -6.18
C GLY A 130 1.51 19.31 -6.28
N ILE A 131 0.22 19.02 -6.44
CA ILE A 131 -0.84 20.03 -6.46
C ILE A 131 -0.99 20.69 -5.08
N ILE A 132 -1.03 19.91 -4.01
CA ILE A 132 -1.16 20.42 -2.63
C ILE A 132 0.08 21.23 -2.22
N LEU A 133 1.27 20.73 -2.57
CA LEU A 133 2.52 21.44 -2.31
C LEU A 133 2.71 22.68 -3.22
N GLY A 134 2.04 22.72 -4.37
CA GLY A 134 2.07 23.90 -5.23
C GLY A 134 1.34 25.10 -4.62
N ASP A 135 0.28 24.84 -3.85
CA ASP A 135 -0.64 25.86 -3.34
C ASP A 135 -0.07 26.65 -2.15
N HIS A 136 0.68 26.01 -1.26
CA HIS A 136 1.23 26.65 -0.05
C HIS A 136 2.47 27.54 -0.28
N ASN A 137 3.18 27.39 -1.41
CA ASN A 137 4.44 28.09 -1.66
C ASN A 137 4.27 29.55 -2.10
N GLY A 138 3.05 30.10 -2.09
CA GLY A 138 2.81 31.52 -2.36
C GLY A 138 3.23 31.99 -3.76
N ALA A 139 3.55 31.06 -4.68
CA ALA A 139 3.72 31.34 -6.10
C ALA A 139 2.33 31.61 -6.68
N GLY A 140 1.86 32.85 -6.46
CA GLY A 140 0.58 33.37 -6.89
C GLY A 140 0.29 33.02 -8.35
N GLY A 141 -1.01 32.78 -8.59
CA GLY A 141 -1.53 32.24 -9.84
C GLY A 141 -0.95 32.89 -11.09
N CYS A 142 -0.41 32.05 -11.97
CA CYS A 142 -0.39 32.28 -13.43
C CYS A 142 0.15 31.08 -14.23
N CYS A 143 0.91 30.17 -13.61
CA CYS A 143 1.48 29.03 -14.33
C CYS A 143 0.78 27.72 -13.96
N TRP A 144 -0.24 27.37 -14.74
CA TRP A 144 -0.94 26.08 -14.87
C TRP A 144 -0.79 25.04 -13.73
N PRO A 145 -1.88 24.57 -13.09
CA PRO A 145 -1.84 23.51 -12.06
C PRO A 145 -1.19 22.20 -12.55
N TRP A 146 -1.10 21.99 -13.87
CA TRP A 146 -0.36 20.87 -14.43
C TRP A 146 1.15 20.91 -14.18
N LYS A 147 1.78 22.08 -14.03
CA LYS A 147 3.23 22.15 -13.82
C LYS A 147 3.64 21.59 -12.46
N SER A 148 2.96 21.98 -11.39
CA SER A 148 3.21 21.45 -10.05
C SER A 148 2.86 19.96 -9.96
N ALA A 149 1.78 19.53 -10.63
CA ALA A 149 1.45 18.12 -10.77
C ALA A 149 2.55 17.33 -11.50
N CYS A 150 3.09 17.85 -12.61
CA CYS A 150 4.18 17.22 -13.35
C CYS A 150 5.46 17.11 -12.53
N ILE A 151 5.82 18.15 -11.77
CA ILE A 151 6.96 18.11 -10.85
C ILE A 151 6.74 17.03 -9.79
N GLY A 152 5.55 16.98 -9.18
CA GLY A 152 5.19 15.95 -8.22
C GLY A 152 5.25 14.53 -8.78
N MET A 153 4.83 14.31 -10.02
CA MET A 153 4.97 13.03 -10.74
C MET A 153 6.42 12.64 -10.96
N VAL A 154 7.27 13.56 -11.40
CA VAL A 154 8.69 13.28 -11.63
C VAL A 154 9.37 12.92 -10.31
N VAL A 155 9.11 13.70 -9.25
CA VAL A 155 9.67 13.45 -7.92
C VAL A 155 9.21 12.09 -7.37
N SER A 156 7.93 11.72 -7.52
CA SER A 156 7.44 10.43 -7.02
C SER A 156 8.08 9.25 -7.76
N VAL A 157 8.31 9.36 -9.07
CA VAL A 157 9.01 8.34 -9.86
C VAL A 157 10.47 8.21 -9.42
N LEU A 158 11.16 9.32 -9.19
CA LEU A 158 12.55 9.31 -8.70
C LEU A 158 12.65 8.65 -7.32
N ILE A 159 11.78 9.01 -6.39
CA ILE A 159 11.73 8.40 -5.06
C ILE A 159 11.45 6.90 -5.18
N ALA A 160 10.49 6.50 -6.01
CA ALA A 160 10.16 5.08 -6.21
C ALA A 160 11.36 4.31 -6.81
N ALA A 161 12.06 4.90 -7.77
CA ALA A 161 13.25 4.29 -8.39
C ALA A 161 14.40 4.14 -7.38
N ILE A 162 14.66 5.17 -6.57
CA ILE A 162 15.69 5.12 -5.51
C ILE A 162 15.31 4.11 -4.44
N ALA A 163 14.05 4.09 -3.99
CA ALA A 163 13.60 3.18 -2.95
C ALA A 163 13.66 1.71 -3.42
N MET A 164 13.11 1.41 -4.61
CA MET A 164 13.15 0.05 -5.15
C MET A 164 14.57 -0.37 -5.53
N GLY A 165 15.31 0.48 -6.25
CA GLY A 165 16.68 0.19 -6.67
C GLY A 165 17.64 0.10 -5.49
N GLY A 166 17.54 1.01 -4.52
CA GLY A 166 18.34 1.01 -3.30
C GLY A 166 18.04 -0.20 -2.41
N CYS A 167 16.77 -0.58 -2.26
CA CYS A 167 16.40 -1.79 -1.52
C CYS A 167 16.92 -3.06 -2.22
N SER A 168 16.76 -3.18 -3.54
CA SER A 168 17.29 -4.31 -4.30
C SER A 168 18.82 -4.39 -4.22
N TRP A 169 19.53 -3.27 -4.37
CA TRP A 169 20.99 -3.22 -4.22
C TRP A 169 21.41 -3.65 -2.82
N TRP A 170 20.76 -3.11 -1.79
CA TRP A 170 21.06 -3.42 -0.40
C TRP A 170 20.87 -4.92 -0.11
N LEU A 171 19.77 -5.51 -0.56
CA LEU A 171 19.49 -6.94 -0.38
C LEU A 171 20.50 -7.83 -1.10
N ILE A 172 20.93 -7.47 -2.32
CA ILE A 172 21.99 -8.18 -3.05
C ILE A 172 23.32 -8.07 -2.30
N GLY A 173 23.62 -6.90 -1.72
CA GLY A 173 24.79 -6.71 -0.85
C GLY A 173 24.77 -7.62 0.37
N LEU A 174 23.60 -7.79 1.00
CA LEU A 174 23.40 -8.68 2.14
C LEU A 174 23.55 -10.17 1.79
N GLN A 175 23.37 -10.56 0.52
CA GLN A 175 23.65 -11.95 0.10
C GLN A 175 25.11 -12.35 0.35
N LYS A 176 26.06 -11.40 0.35
CA LYS A 176 27.48 -11.67 0.65
C LYS A 176 27.74 -12.08 2.10
N TYR A 177 26.85 -11.71 3.02
CA TYR A 177 26.95 -12.04 4.45
C TYR A 177 26.07 -13.24 4.84
N LYS A 178 25.41 -13.87 3.87
CA LYS A 178 24.60 -15.06 4.09
C LYS A 178 25.54 -16.27 4.23
N ASN A 179 25.71 -16.75 5.44
CA ASN A 179 26.37 -18.04 5.67
C ASN A 179 25.46 -19.17 5.17
N GLU A 180 25.87 -19.82 4.08
CA GLU A 180 25.23 -21.05 3.60
C GLU A 180 25.62 -22.19 4.55
N ILE A 181 24.69 -22.57 5.42
CA ILE A 181 24.85 -23.76 6.27
C ILE A 181 24.61 -24.97 5.37
N TYR A 182 25.69 -25.67 5.03
CA TYR A 182 25.61 -26.93 4.30
C TYR A 182 24.97 -28.00 5.18
N GLY A 183 23.76 -28.41 4.82
CA GLY A 183 23.13 -29.60 5.40
C GLY A 183 23.73 -30.86 4.79
N PRO A 184 23.65 -32.02 5.48
CA PRO A 184 24.17 -33.30 4.98
C PRO A 184 23.47 -33.84 3.72
N TRP A 185 22.49 -33.11 3.18
CA TRP A 185 21.66 -33.48 2.02
C TRP A 185 21.85 -32.53 0.82
N ASP A 186 22.85 -31.64 0.85
CA ASP A 186 23.09 -30.71 -0.26
C ASP A 186 23.60 -31.49 -1.50
N PRO A 187 22.92 -31.42 -2.67
CA PRO A 187 23.34 -32.14 -3.86
C PRO A 187 24.75 -31.73 -4.28
N ALA A 188 25.63 -32.72 -4.46
CA ALA A 188 27.00 -32.47 -4.88
C ALA A 188 27.04 -31.65 -6.18
N ARG A 189 27.84 -30.57 -6.19
CA ARG A 189 28.05 -29.78 -7.41
C ARG A 189 28.71 -30.69 -8.46
N PRO A 190 28.12 -30.87 -9.65
CA PRO A 190 28.68 -31.74 -10.66
C PRO A 190 30.01 -31.15 -11.15
N ILE A 191 31.10 -31.85 -10.86
CA ILE A 191 32.43 -31.50 -11.36
C ILE A 191 32.48 -31.97 -12.81
N ILE A 192 32.34 -31.05 -13.76
CA ILE A 192 32.53 -31.35 -15.18
C ILE A 192 34.04 -31.48 -15.38
N MET A 193 34.58 -32.69 -15.20
CA MET A 193 35.92 -33.00 -15.68
C MET A 193 35.87 -32.94 -17.21
N SER A 194 36.50 -31.93 -17.79
CA SER A 194 36.80 -31.93 -19.23
C SER A 194 37.74 -33.11 -19.49
N ARG A 195 37.19 -34.25 -19.91
CA ARG A 195 37.94 -35.41 -20.38
C ARG A 195 38.82 -34.94 -21.53
N ARG A 196 40.14 -34.81 -21.30
CA ARG A 196 41.09 -34.67 -22.41
C ARG A 196 41.01 -35.97 -23.21
N LEU A 197 40.79 -35.77 -24.50
CA LEU A 197 40.70 -36.78 -25.54
C LEU A 197 42.00 -37.61 -25.55
N TRP A 198 41.85 -38.88 -25.89
CA TRP A 198 42.90 -39.91 -25.97
C TRP A 198 44.08 -39.46 -26.84
N ASP A 199 45.30 -39.76 -26.41
CA ASP A 199 46.46 -39.89 -27.29
C ASP A 199 46.75 -41.40 -27.41
N ASP A 200 46.34 -41.99 -28.53
CA ASP A 200 46.75 -43.33 -28.94
C ASP A 200 48.20 -43.26 -29.45
N GLY A 201 49.08 -44.08 -28.88
CA GLY A 201 50.46 -44.31 -29.32
C GLY A 201 50.91 -45.71 -28.97
#